data_AF-A0A1F9YP98-F1
#
_entry.id   AF-A0A1F9YP98-F1
#
_cell.length_a   1.000
_cell.length_b   1.000
_cell.length_c   1.000
_cell.angle_alpha   90.00
_cell.angle_beta   90.00
_cell.angle_gamma   90.00
#
_symmetry.space_group_name_H-M   'P 1'
#
loop_
_entity.id
_entity.type
_entity.pdbx_description
1 polymer ?
#
loop_
_entity_poly.entity_id
_entity_poly.type
_entity_poly.pdbx_seq_one_letter_code
_entity_poly.pdbx_strand_id
1 'polypeptide(L)'
;METLAGLKQLEGQFSLVGDRVVTLKAKLEGLLFRAQRIANAQKIHMPNTDSMFGYDLQHFRRDIRGFSQDISGLPVLLGSLERTATYDERAAKFAQNVMRLAVRITQSMRSLHDMSVLAHQHIRTADHKIEAWYISQEIEELVMKGQGLPTSANKIVIACSTPPAGSAPAAPSPPPTTPPGTPPAT
;
A
#
# COMPACT_ATOMS: atom_id res chain seq x y z
N MET A 1 15.61 20.69 -2.01
CA MET A 1 16.56 19.54 -1.90
C MET A 1 16.15 18.53 -0.83
N GLU A 2 15.60 18.97 0.30
CA GLU A 2 15.18 18.07 1.40
C GLU A 2 14.03 17.11 1.01
N THR A 3 13.05 17.58 0.24
CA THR A 3 11.91 16.78 -0.27
C THR A 3 12.36 15.60 -1.13
N LEU A 4 13.36 15.80 -2.01
CA LEU A 4 13.89 14.74 -2.86
C LEU A 4 14.58 13.64 -2.05
N ALA A 5 15.38 14.02 -1.04
CA ALA A 5 16.05 13.05 -0.17
C ALA A 5 15.03 12.24 0.64
N GLY A 6 14.01 12.92 1.21
CA GLY A 6 12.94 12.26 1.94
C GLY A 6 12.11 11.32 1.06
N LEU A 7 11.81 11.70 -0.18
CA LEU A 7 11.09 10.83 -1.12
C LEU A 7 11.87 9.57 -1.50
N LYS A 8 13.20 9.67 -1.68
CA LYS A 8 14.07 8.50 -1.92
C LYS A 8 14.08 7.55 -0.72
N GLN A 9 14.19 8.10 0.49
CA GLN A 9 14.13 7.30 1.70
C GLN A 9 12.77 6.59 1.83
N LEU A 10 11.69 7.33 1.56
CA LEU A 10 10.34 6.80 1.65
C LEU A 10 10.07 5.72 0.58
N GLU A 11 10.58 5.88 -0.64
CA GLU A 11 10.55 4.82 -1.67
C GLU A 11 11.21 3.52 -1.17
N GLY A 12 12.38 3.63 -0.53
CA GLY A 12 13.08 2.49 0.07
C GLY A 12 12.26 1.81 1.17
N GLN A 13 11.66 2.59 2.07
CA GLN A 13 10.80 2.06 3.13
C GLN A 13 9.53 1.39 2.60
N PHE A 14 8.86 2.00 1.61
CA PHE A 14 7.70 1.40 0.96
C PHE A 14 8.05 0.10 0.25
N SER A 15 9.24 0.01 -0.35
CA SER A 15 9.72 -1.23 -0.97
C SER A 15 9.89 -2.34 0.07
N LEU A 16 10.57 -2.05 1.19
CA LEU A 16 10.74 -3.02 2.30
C LEU A 16 9.40 -3.47 2.90
N VAL A 17 8.47 -2.54 3.12
CA VAL A 17 7.12 -2.87 3.62
C VAL A 17 6.38 -3.72 2.59
N GLY A 18 6.51 -3.41 1.30
CA GLY A 18 5.96 -4.22 0.21
C GLY A 18 6.43 -5.68 0.26
N ASP A 19 7.74 -5.91 0.43
CA ASP A 19 8.31 -7.25 0.52
C ASP A 19 7.82 -8.01 1.77
N ARG A 20 7.69 -7.31 2.90
CA ARG A 20 7.14 -7.90 4.14
C ARG A 20 5.66 -8.29 3.97
N VAL A 21 4.84 -7.48 3.31
CA VAL A 21 3.43 -7.86 3.02
C VAL A 21 3.37 -9.12 2.17
N VAL A 22 4.20 -9.22 1.14
CA VAL A 22 4.25 -10.42 0.28
C VAL A 22 4.65 -11.65 1.10
N THR A 23 5.63 -11.51 1.99
CA THR A 23 6.05 -12.58 2.89
C THR A 23 4.93 -13.01 3.84
N LEU A 24 4.22 -12.06 4.46
CA LEU A 24 3.07 -12.34 5.33
C LEU A 24 1.95 -13.05 4.56
N LYS A 25 1.68 -12.60 3.34
CA LYS A 25 0.70 -13.24 2.47
C LYS A 25 1.07 -14.70 2.24
N ALA A 26 2.29 -14.99 1.81
CA ALA A 26 2.78 -16.35 1.59
C ALA A 26 2.61 -17.26 2.83
N LYS A 27 2.93 -16.74 4.03
CA LYS A 27 2.73 -17.47 5.29
C LYS A 27 1.26 -17.75 5.57
N LEU A 28 0.38 -16.78 5.32
CA LEU A 28 -1.06 -16.95 5.48
C LEU A 28 -1.65 -17.95 4.49
N GLU A 29 -1.17 -18.00 3.25
CA GLU A 29 -1.63 -19.03 2.29
C GLU A 29 -1.25 -20.43 2.79
N GLY A 30 -0.04 -20.60 3.35
CA GLY A 30 0.38 -21.85 3.98
C GLY A 30 -0.50 -22.26 5.16
N LEU A 31 -0.87 -21.31 6.02
CA LEU A 31 -1.80 -21.54 7.13
C LEU A 31 -3.21 -21.89 6.64
N LEU A 32 -3.71 -21.18 5.63
CA LEU A 32 -5.01 -21.43 5.01
C LEU A 32 -5.08 -22.84 4.43
N PHE A 33 -4.06 -23.25 3.68
CA PHE A 33 -4.01 -24.58 3.08
C PHE A 33 -4.04 -25.68 4.14
N ARG A 34 -3.29 -25.50 5.23
CA ARG A 34 -3.31 -26.45 6.37
C ARG A 34 -4.66 -26.44 7.07
N ALA A 35 -5.25 -25.28 7.33
CA ALA A 35 -6.58 -25.18 7.91
C ALA A 35 -7.64 -25.92 7.07
N GLN A 36 -7.61 -25.77 5.75
CA GLN A 36 -8.49 -26.49 4.82
C GLN A 36 -8.28 -28.00 4.90
N ARG A 37 -7.02 -28.46 4.93
CA ARG A 37 -6.70 -29.88 5.05
C ARG A 37 -7.24 -30.47 6.36
N ILE A 38 -7.08 -29.76 7.47
CA ILE A 38 -7.58 -30.20 8.79
C ILE A 38 -9.11 -30.24 8.79
N ALA A 39 -9.76 -29.18 8.30
CA ALA A 39 -11.22 -29.11 8.20
C ALA A 39 -11.79 -30.27 7.34
N ASN A 40 -11.13 -30.57 6.21
CA ASN A 40 -11.51 -31.69 5.36
C ASN A 40 -11.32 -33.04 6.05
N ALA A 41 -10.18 -33.27 6.71
CA ALA A 41 -9.89 -34.51 7.43
C ALA A 41 -10.96 -34.79 8.49
N GLN A 42 -11.40 -33.76 9.23
CA GLN A 42 -12.48 -33.88 10.19
C GLN A 42 -13.82 -34.23 9.56
N LYS A 43 -14.16 -33.60 8.43
CA LYS A 43 -15.41 -33.87 7.70
C LYS A 43 -15.50 -35.34 7.25
N ILE A 44 -14.38 -35.97 6.94
CA ILE A 44 -14.29 -37.37 6.50
C ILE A 44 -13.85 -38.34 7.62
N HIS A 45 -13.83 -37.87 8.88
CA HIS A 45 -13.41 -38.65 10.05
C HIS A 45 -12.02 -39.29 9.94
N MET A 46 -11.10 -38.66 9.22
CA MET A 46 -9.70 -39.07 9.15
C MET A 46 -8.88 -38.46 10.31
N PRO A 47 -7.92 -39.21 10.88
CA PRO A 47 -7.03 -38.66 11.88
C PRO A 47 -6.16 -37.55 11.28
N ASN A 48 -6.09 -36.41 11.97
CA ASN A 48 -5.20 -35.31 11.61
C ASN A 48 -3.87 -35.44 12.35
N THR A 49 -2.76 -35.49 11.61
CA THR A 49 -1.40 -35.60 12.15
C THR A 49 -0.69 -34.26 12.30
N ASP A 50 -1.36 -33.15 11.97
CA ASP A 50 -0.78 -31.80 12.00
C ASP A 50 -0.73 -31.22 13.42
N SER A 51 0.33 -31.58 14.16
CA SER A 51 0.55 -31.17 15.56
C SER A 51 1.14 -29.75 15.71
N MET A 52 1.76 -29.20 14.66
CA MET A 52 2.46 -27.92 14.72
C MET A 52 1.55 -26.71 14.45
N PHE A 53 0.30 -26.93 14.03
CA PHE A 53 -0.58 -25.86 13.56
C PHE A 53 -0.77 -24.72 14.58
N GLY A 54 -0.90 -25.04 15.88
CA GLY A 54 -1.00 -24.02 16.93
C GLY A 54 0.25 -23.16 17.08
N TYR A 55 1.44 -23.76 16.98
CA TYR A 55 2.71 -23.05 17.02
C TYR A 55 2.85 -22.08 15.84
N ASP A 56 2.46 -22.53 14.64
CA ASP A 56 2.54 -21.72 13.43
C ASP A 56 1.58 -20.52 13.46
N LEU A 57 0.39 -20.69 14.04
CA LEU A 57 -0.54 -19.57 14.29
C LEU A 57 0.07 -18.51 15.22
N GLN A 58 0.68 -18.94 16.34
CA GLN A 58 1.34 -18.02 17.27
C GLN A 58 2.52 -17.30 16.62
N HIS A 59 3.32 -18.00 15.83
CA HIS A 59 4.45 -17.42 15.11
C HIS A 59 3.98 -16.39 14.09
N PHE A 60 2.93 -16.70 13.33
CA PHE A 60 2.36 -15.79 12.35
C PHE A 60 1.79 -14.51 12.99
N ARG A 61 1.10 -14.64 14.14
CA ARG A 61 0.63 -13.46 14.90
C ARG A 61 1.77 -12.56 15.36
N ARG A 62 2.90 -13.14 15.78
CA ARG A 62 4.11 -12.37 16.11
C ARG A 62 4.61 -11.57 14.90
N ASP A 63 4.64 -12.19 13.72
CA ASP A 63 5.06 -11.52 12.50
C ASP A 63 4.10 -10.38 12.10
N ILE A 64 2.78 -10.58 12.23
CA ILE A 64 1.76 -9.54 12.03
C ILE A 64 2.03 -8.34 12.93
N ARG A 65 2.30 -8.57 14.23
CA ARG A 65 2.58 -7.49 15.18
C ARG A 65 3.85 -6.73 14.83
N GLY A 66 4.90 -7.43 14.40
CA GLY A 66 6.12 -6.79 13.90
C GLY A 66 5.84 -5.90 12.69
N PHE A 67 5.06 -6.41 11.73
CA PHE A 67 4.66 -5.65 10.55
C PHE A 67 3.74 -4.45 10.87
N SER A 68 2.90 -4.56 11.90
CA SER A 68 2.04 -3.47 12.39
C SER A 68 2.85 -2.24 12.79
N GLN A 69 4.03 -2.43 13.36
CA GLN A 69 4.92 -1.33 13.71
C GLN A 69 5.46 -0.63 12.47
N ASP A 70 5.89 -1.39 11.45
CA ASP A 70 6.42 -0.82 10.21
C ASP A 70 5.37 0.02 9.48
N ILE A 71 4.15 -0.52 9.36
CA ILE A 71 3.10 0.17 8.61
C ILE A 71 2.59 1.41 9.33
N SER A 72 2.61 1.42 10.66
CA SER A 72 2.19 2.57 11.47
C SER A 72 3.09 3.79 11.29
N GLY A 73 4.36 3.58 10.88
CA GLY A 73 5.30 4.67 10.61
C GLY A 73 5.05 5.39 9.28
N LEU A 74 4.51 4.69 8.27
CA LEU A 74 4.38 5.24 6.91
C LEU A 74 3.44 6.46 6.81
N PRO A 75 2.25 6.48 7.45
CA PRO A 75 1.39 7.66 7.43
C PRO A 75 2.06 8.90 8.04
N VAL A 76 2.86 8.74 9.10
CA VAL A 76 3.55 9.84 9.76
C VAL A 76 4.59 10.46 8.84
N LEU A 77 5.37 9.61 8.15
CA LEU A 77 6.41 10.06 7.22
C LEU A 77 5.80 10.73 5.98
N LEU A 78 4.72 10.15 5.43
CA LEU A 78 3.96 10.78 4.35
C LEU A 78 3.38 12.14 4.78
N GLY A 79 2.78 12.25 5.96
CA GLY A 79 2.22 13.50 6.47
C GLY A 79 3.28 14.57 6.75
N SER A 80 4.51 14.16 7.11
CA SER A 80 5.63 15.08 7.23
C SER A 80 6.06 15.63 5.86
N LEU A 81 6.20 14.75 4.86
CA LEU A 81 6.55 15.16 3.49
C LEU A 81 5.44 15.95 2.81
N GLU A 82 4.17 15.63 3.05
CA GLU A 82 3.02 16.36 2.52
C GLU A 82 3.08 17.84 2.89
N ARG A 83 3.50 18.16 4.13
CA ARG A 83 3.59 19.56 4.61
C ARG A 83 4.78 20.33 4.06
N THR A 84 5.84 19.64 3.64
CA THR A 84 7.08 20.26 3.14
C THR A 84 7.27 20.08 1.63
N ALA A 85 6.35 19.38 0.96
CA ALA A 85 6.39 19.17 -0.47
C ALA A 85 6.11 20.48 -1.21
N THR A 86 6.99 20.79 -2.16
CA THR A 86 6.88 21.92 -3.06
C THR A 86 7.18 21.45 -4.48
N TYR A 87 6.84 22.27 -5.47
CA TYR A 87 7.14 21.98 -6.87
C TYR A 87 8.63 21.66 -7.09
N ASP A 88 8.91 20.48 -7.62
CA ASP A 88 10.24 20.02 -7.98
C ASP A 88 10.10 18.86 -8.99
N GLU A 89 10.43 19.14 -10.26
CA GLU A 89 10.33 18.17 -11.37
C GLU A 89 11.18 16.92 -11.12
N ARG A 90 12.33 17.05 -10.44
CA ARG A 90 13.19 15.90 -10.12
C ARG A 90 12.56 15.04 -9.04
N ALA A 91 11.86 15.67 -8.09
CA ALA A 91 11.13 14.99 -7.02
C ALA A 91 9.82 14.34 -7.51
N ALA A 92 9.18 14.88 -8.55
CA ALA A 92 7.92 14.38 -9.08
C ALA A 92 7.98 12.89 -9.47
N LYS A 93 9.08 12.43 -10.09
CA LYS A 93 9.28 11.01 -10.44
C LYS A 93 9.29 10.10 -9.20
N PHE A 94 9.97 10.53 -8.13
CA PHE A 94 10.02 9.76 -6.88
C PHE A 94 8.66 9.76 -6.18
N ALA A 95 7.96 10.90 -6.16
CA ALA A 95 6.60 10.98 -5.64
C ALA A 95 5.64 10.01 -6.35
N GLN A 96 5.74 9.90 -7.68
CA GLN A 96 4.95 8.93 -8.46
C GLN A 96 5.29 7.48 -8.11
N ASN A 97 6.57 7.15 -7.89
CA ASN A 97 6.98 5.81 -7.45
C ASN A 97 6.41 5.49 -6.07
N VAL A 98 6.52 6.42 -5.12
CA VAL A 98 5.93 6.31 -3.78
C VAL A 98 4.42 6.05 -3.86
N MET A 99 3.69 6.81 -4.68
CA MET A 99 2.25 6.63 -4.88
C MET A 99 1.94 5.23 -5.42
N ARG A 100 2.70 4.76 -6.43
CA ARG A 100 2.52 3.42 -7.00
C ARG A 100 2.74 2.32 -5.97
N LEU A 101 3.77 2.46 -5.13
CA LEU A 101 4.05 1.53 -4.04
C LEU A 101 2.96 1.57 -2.97
N ALA A 102 2.47 2.75 -2.61
CA ALA A 102 1.37 2.91 -1.65
C ALA A 102 0.09 2.20 -2.11
N VAL A 103 -0.27 2.35 -3.39
CA VAL A 103 -1.40 1.62 -3.99
C VAL A 103 -1.18 0.12 -3.92
N ARG A 104 0.01 -0.36 -4.30
CA ARG A 104 0.35 -1.79 -4.27
C ARG A 104 0.26 -2.37 -2.85
N ILE A 105 0.83 -1.71 -1.85
CA ILE A 105 0.77 -2.13 -0.44
C ILE A 105 -0.68 -2.21 0.02
N THR A 106 -1.48 -1.19 -0.27
CA THR A 106 -2.90 -1.13 0.10
C THR A 106 -3.72 -2.26 -0.54
N GLN A 107 -3.42 -2.60 -1.80
CA GLN A 107 -4.08 -3.72 -2.48
C GLN A 107 -3.64 -5.06 -1.90
N SER A 108 -2.34 -5.23 -1.63
CA SER A 108 -1.81 -6.47 -1.02
C SER A 108 -2.37 -6.69 0.38
N MET A 109 -2.54 -5.63 1.19
CA MET A 109 -3.18 -5.72 2.51
C MET A 109 -4.65 -6.12 2.42
N ARG A 110 -5.40 -5.61 1.44
CA ARG A 110 -6.79 -6.06 1.21
C ARG A 110 -6.83 -7.55 0.84
N SER A 111 -5.95 -7.99 -0.05
CA SER A 111 -5.82 -9.42 -0.35
C SER A 111 -5.46 -10.25 0.89
N LEU A 112 -4.57 -9.75 1.74
CA LEU A 112 -4.20 -10.40 3.00
C LEU A 112 -5.41 -10.52 3.95
N HIS A 113 -6.21 -9.46 4.05
CA HIS A 113 -7.43 -9.45 4.83
C HIS A 113 -8.44 -10.51 4.35
N ASP A 114 -8.74 -10.54 3.06
CA ASP A 114 -9.71 -11.50 2.52
C ASP A 114 -9.27 -12.95 2.78
N MET A 115 -7.98 -13.23 2.62
CA MET A 115 -7.40 -14.53 2.94
C MET A 115 -7.47 -14.85 4.43
N SER A 116 -7.33 -13.85 5.30
CA SER A 116 -7.39 -14.05 6.75
C SER A 116 -8.80 -14.42 7.21
N VAL A 117 -9.82 -13.82 6.59
CA VAL A 117 -11.23 -14.13 6.84
C VAL A 117 -11.53 -15.55 6.40
N LEU A 118 -11.04 -15.97 5.22
CA LEU A 118 -11.19 -17.35 4.75
C LEU A 118 -10.47 -18.35 5.67
N ALA A 119 -9.24 -18.04 6.07
CA ALA A 119 -8.48 -18.88 7.01
C ALA A 119 -9.23 -19.02 8.34
N HIS A 120 -9.77 -17.92 8.87
CA HIS A 120 -10.59 -17.92 10.06
C HIS A 120 -11.80 -18.86 9.95
N GLN A 121 -12.54 -18.82 8.82
CA GLN A 121 -13.71 -19.68 8.60
C GLN A 121 -13.34 -21.18 8.65
N HIS A 122 -12.25 -21.57 7.99
CA HIS A 122 -11.79 -22.96 8.00
C HIS A 122 -11.29 -23.40 9.38
N ILE A 123 -10.53 -22.56 10.09
CA ILE A 123 -10.03 -22.90 11.42
C ILE A 123 -11.16 -23.00 12.45
N ARG A 124 -12.16 -22.12 12.37
CA ARG A 124 -13.33 -22.18 13.27
C ARG A 124 -14.09 -23.49 13.12
N THR A 125 -14.24 -23.97 11.88
CA THR A 125 -14.87 -25.25 11.58
C THR A 125 -14.02 -26.42 12.08
N ALA A 126 -12.70 -26.25 12.06
CA ALA A 126 -11.74 -27.30 12.36
C ALA A 126 -11.38 -27.48 13.85
N ASP A 127 -11.40 -26.43 14.67
CA ASP A 127 -10.73 -26.54 15.98
C ASP A 127 -11.39 -25.72 17.09
N HIS A 128 -12.50 -25.02 16.82
CA HIS A 128 -13.14 -24.08 17.76
C HIS A 128 -12.17 -23.06 18.41
N LYS A 129 -10.96 -22.89 17.86
CA LYS A 129 -9.92 -22.04 18.46
C LYS A 129 -10.23 -20.58 18.20
N ILE A 130 -10.53 -19.86 19.29
CA ILE A 130 -10.70 -18.41 19.34
C ILE A 130 -9.49 -17.67 18.77
N GLU A 131 -8.31 -18.31 18.76
CA GLU A 131 -7.05 -17.75 18.28
C GLU A 131 -7.08 -17.33 16.81
N ALA A 132 -7.84 -18.05 15.97
CA ALA A 132 -7.99 -17.70 14.56
C ALA A 132 -8.81 -16.42 14.35
N TRP A 133 -9.66 -16.04 15.31
CA TRP A 133 -10.39 -14.77 15.25
C TRP A 133 -9.45 -13.58 15.47
N TYR A 134 -8.44 -13.72 16.33
CA TYR A 134 -7.47 -12.64 16.52
C TYR A 134 -6.63 -12.37 15.29
N ILE A 135 -6.38 -13.35 14.43
CA ILE A 135 -5.61 -13.15 13.19
C ILE A 135 -6.37 -12.23 12.22
N SER A 136 -7.66 -12.48 12.00
CA SER A 136 -8.45 -11.62 11.11
C SER A 136 -8.60 -10.21 11.67
N GLN A 137 -8.80 -10.07 12.98
CA GLN A 137 -8.86 -8.76 13.65
C GLN A 137 -7.53 -8.00 13.58
N GLU A 138 -6.40 -8.65 13.87
CA GLU A 138 -5.08 -8.01 13.79
C GLU A 138 -4.75 -7.59 12.34
N ILE A 139 -5.17 -8.37 11.32
CA ILE A 139 -4.99 -8.00 9.91
C ILE A 139 -5.96 -6.89 9.48
N GLU A 140 -7.20 -6.90 9.93
CA GLU A 140 -8.16 -5.81 9.70
C GLU A 140 -7.59 -4.47 10.22
N GLU A 141 -7.01 -4.48 11.42
CA GLU A 141 -6.35 -3.31 11.99
C GLU A 141 -5.17 -2.82 11.11
N LEU A 142 -4.39 -3.73 10.53
CA LEU A 142 -3.33 -3.38 9.57
C LEU A 142 -3.89 -2.69 8.32
N VAL A 143 -4.98 -3.22 7.77
CA VAL A 143 -5.62 -2.65 6.57
C VAL A 143 -6.11 -1.25 6.85
N MET A 144 -6.75 -1.02 8.00
CA MET A 144 -7.22 0.30 8.42
C MET A 144 -6.06 1.32 8.50
N LYS A 145 -4.91 0.93 9.05
CA LYS A 145 -3.71 1.79 9.12
C LYS A 145 -3.14 2.15 7.75
N GLY A 146 -3.26 1.23 6.79
CA GLY A 146 -2.73 1.40 5.45
C GLY A 146 -3.66 2.08 4.44
N GLN A 147 -4.96 2.17 4.73
CA GLN A 147 -5.97 2.64 3.78
C GLN A 147 -5.76 4.07 3.30
N GLY A 148 -5.16 4.93 4.13
CA GLY A 148 -4.88 6.34 3.82
C GLY A 148 -3.61 6.59 2.99
N LEU A 149 -2.73 5.59 2.84
CA LEU A 149 -1.42 5.77 2.20
C LEU A 149 -1.51 6.30 0.76
N PRO A 150 -2.39 5.77 -0.12
CA PRO A 150 -2.48 6.26 -1.50
C PRO A 150 -2.93 7.72 -1.58
N THR A 151 -3.85 8.12 -0.69
CA THR A 151 -4.38 9.50 -0.65
C THR A 151 -3.29 10.50 -0.28
N SER A 152 -2.53 10.23 0.78
CA SER A 152 -1.42 11.11 1.19
C SER A 152 -0.30 11.13 0.14
N ALA A 153 0.05 9.98 -0.44
CA ALA A 153 1.06 9.94 -1.50
C ALA A 153 0.63 10.75 -2.75
N ASN A 154 -0.65 10.69 -3.12
CA ASN A 154 -1.18 11.46 -4.26
C ASN A 154 -1.10 12.97 -4.03
N LYS A 155 -1.32 13.45 -2.80
CA LYS A 155 -1.16 14.87 -2.47
C LYS A 155 0.28 15.34 -2.66
N ILE A 156 1.26 14.51 -2.29
CA ILE A 156 2.69 14.82 -2.52
C ILE A 156 3.00 14.86 -4.01
N VAL A 157 2.44 13.95 -4.81
CA VAL A 157 2.57 13.99 -6.28
C VAL A 157 2.08 15.33 -6.82
N ILE A 158 0.86 15.73 -6.45
CA ILE A 158 0.28 17.01 -6.87
C ILE A 158 1.18 18.18 -6.47
N ALA A 159 1.67 18.21 -5.23
CA ALA A 159 2.55 19.28 -4.75
C ALA A 159 3.88 19.35 -5.52
N CYS A 160 4.48 18.19 -5.86
CA CYS A 160 5.73 18.14 -6.61
C CYS A 160 5.55 18.43 -8.10
N SER A 161 4.38 18.13 -8.69
CA SER A 161 4.14 18.27 -10.14
C SER A 161 3.40 19.53 -10.55
N THR A 162 2.84 20.31 -9.61
CA THR A 162 2.06 21.51 -9.91
C THR A 162 2.88 22.78 -9.62
N PRO A 163 3.18 23.62 -10.63
CA PRO A 163 3.89 24.88 -10.40
C PRO A 163 3.07 25.82 -9.50
N PRO A 164 3.72 26.66 -8.66
CA PRO A 164 3.02 27.67 -7.88
C PRO A 164 2.30 28.67 -8.80
N ALA A 165 1.13 29.15 -8.38
CA ALA A 165 0.33 30.12 -9.13
C ALA A 165 1.15 31.42 -9.32
N GLY A 166 1.63 31.65 -10.55
CA GLY A 166 2.46 32.81 -10.91
C GLY A 166 3.68 32.49 -11.76
N SER A 167 4.10 31.22 -11.84
CA SER A 167 5.23 30.76 -12.67
C SER A 167 4.79 30.05 -13.96
N ALA A 168 3.57 30.34 -14.45
CA ALA A 168 3.16 29.87 -15.76
C ALA A 168 4.14 30.41 -16.82
N PRO A 169 4.69 29.56 -17.71
CA PRO A 169 5.47 30.06 -18.84
C PRO A 169 4.60 31.02 -19.63
N ALA A 170 5.12 32.21 -19.90
CA ALA A 170 4.43 33.25 -20.66
C ALA A 170 3.79 32.62 -21.90
N ALA A 171 2.49 32.87 -22.09
CA ALA A 171 1.77 32.39 -23.26
C ALA A 171 2.58 32.74 -24.53
N PRO A 172 2.75 31.80 -25.48
CA PRO A 172 3.48 32.07 -26.71
C PRO A 172 2.87 33.30 -27.37
N SER A 173 3.71 34.30 -27.65
CA SER A 173 3.31 35.55 -28.28
C SER A 173 2.52 35.24 -29.56
N PRO A 174 1.34 35.84 -29.78
CA PRO A 174 0.60 35.62 -31.01
C PRO A 174 1.47 36.03 -32.21
N PRO A 175 1.43 35.27 -33.33
CA PRO A 175 2.19 35.62 -34.51
C PRO A 175 1.78 37.02 -35.01
N PRO A 176 2.72 37.81 -35.57
CA PRO A 176 2.41 39.14 -36.05
C PRO A 176 1.35 39.07 -37.14
N THR A 177 0.20 39.71 -36.90
CA THR A 177 -0.84 39.92 -37.92
C THR A 177 -0.25 40.75 -39.06
N THR A 178 -0.13 40.13 -40.24
CA THR A 178 0.17 40.82 -41.49
C THR A 178 -0.91 41.87 -41.79
N PRO A 179 -0.55 43.09 -42.20
CA PRO A 179 -1.53 44.13 -42.49
C PRO A 179 -2.32 43.79 -43.77
N PRO A 180 -3.62 44.16 -43.86
CA PRO A 180 -4.42 43.91 -45.05
C PRO A 180 -3.94 44.77 -46.22
N GLY A 181 -3.66 44.13 -47.36
CA GLY A 181 -3.26 44.80 -48.59
C GLY A 181 -4.37 45.71 -49.12
N THR A 182 -3.97 46.92 -49.50
CA THR A 182 -4.78 47.95 -50.16
C THR A 182 -5.32 47.43 -51.51
N PRO A 183 -6.61 47.58 -51.84
CA PRO A 183 -7.12 47.20 -53.16
C PRO A 183 -6.66 48.20 -54.24
N PRO A 184 -6.51 47.75 -55.51
CA PRO A 184 -6.04 48.60 -56.60
C PRO A 184 -7.11 49.62 -57.01
N ALA A 185 -6.67 50.85 -57.26
CA ALA A 185 -7.49 51.92 -57.82
C ALA A 185 -7.74 51.68 -59.32
N THR A 186 -9.00 51.81 -59.72
CA THR A 186 -9.46 51.96 -61.11
C THR A 186 -9.12 53.31 -61.68
#